data_AF-A0A9R1QRA2-F1
#
_entry.id   AF-A0A9R1QRA2-F1
#
_cell.length_a   1.000
_cell.length_b   1.000
_cell.length_c   1.000
_cell.angle_alpha   90.00
_cell.angle_beta   90.00
_cell.angle_gamma   90.00
#
_symmetry.space_group_name_H-M   'P 1'
#
loop_
_entity.id
_entity.type
_entity.pdbx_description
1 polymer ?
#
loop_
_entity_poly.entity_id
_entity_poly.type
_entity_poly.pdbx_seq_one_letter_code
_entity_poly.pdbx_strand_id
1 'polypeptide(L)'
;MQVDQSDMQHDSVFGDPSLALRQILPHKHERLKKVQIIGFCSAKSMVELTCDILKNATSLESLTLDCIYGAGTGAISDSVRCGPSRSGKCWIRSRAMILEAHKAVGAIKRYILERVPPAVKLNVGGPCSRCQAMDVMLP
;
A
#
# COMPACT_ATOMS: atom_id res chain seq x y z
N MET A 1 17.76 -3.61 15.19
CA MET A 1 17.31 -4.65 14.23
C MET A 1 16.70 -3.92 13.06
N GLN A 2 17.33 -3.96 11.89
CA GLN A 2 16.83 -3.32 10.67
C GLN A 2 16.17 -4.41 9.85
N VAL A 3 14.88 -4.26 9.55
CA VAL A 3 14.15 -5.26 8.78
C VAL A 3 14.16 -4.79 7.33
N ASP A 4 14.83 -5.53 6.45
CA ASP A 4 14.80 -5.25 5.01
C ASP A 4 13.50 -5.80 4.42
N GLN A 5 12.74 -4.95 3.74
CA GLN A 5 11.53 -5.35 3.04
C GLN A 5 11.84 -6.26 1.84
N SER A 6 13.07 -6.26 1.34
CA SER A 6 13.45 -7.12 0.20
C SER A 6 13.53 -8.61 0.56
N ASP A 7 13.71 -8.94 1.84
CA ASP A 7 13.79 -10.31 2.37
C ASP A 7 12.47 -10.83 2.95
N MET A 8 11.42 -10.01 2.99
CA MET A 8 10.12 -10.42 3.51
C MET A 8 9.35 -11.27 2.50
N GLN A 9 9.36 -12.60 2.67
CA GLN A 9 8.46 -13.48 1.91
C GLN A 9 7.05 -13.44 2.52
N HIS A 10 6.10 -12.91 1.74
CA HIS A 10 4.68 -12.92 2.06
C HIS A 10 3.89 -13.51 0.91
N ASP A 11 2.83 -14.25 1.23
CA ASP A 11 1.86 -14.72 0.24
C ASP A 11 1.21 -13.51 -0.43
N SER A 12 1.52 -13.27 -1.71
CA SER A 12 0.90 -12.20 -2.48
C SER A 12 -0.52 -12.58 -2.86
N VAL A 13 -1.42 -11.60 -2.89
CA VAL A 13 -2.80 -11.79 -3.38
C VAL A 13 -2.89 -12.16 -4.87
N PHE A 14 -1.79 -12.00 -5.62
CA PHE A 14 -1.66 -12.44 -7.02
C PHE A 14 -1.02 -13.83 -7.16
N GLY A 15 -0.69 -14.49 -6.05
CA GLY A 15 -0.18 -15.87 -6.02
C GLY A 15 -1.30 -16.91 -6.14
N ASP A 16 -1.23 -17.98 -5.35
CA ASP A 16 -2.15 -19.12 -5.40
C ASP A 16 -3.64 -18.69 -5.22
N PRO A 17 -4.50 -18.88 -6.25
CA PRO A 17 -5.92 -18.53 -6.18
C PRO A 17 -6.73 -19.34 -5.16
N SER A 18 -6.22 -20.48 -4.69
CA SER A 18 -6.89 -21.36 -3.73
C SER A 18 -6.94 -20.77 -2.31
N LEU A 19 -6.12 -19.76 -2.04
CA LEU A 19 -6.05 -19.08 -0.75
C LEU A 19 -7.11 -17.97 -0.67
N ALA A 20 -8.37 -18.33 -0.40
CA ALA A 20 -9.45 -17.38 -0.11
C ALA A 20 -9.09 -16.43 1.05
N LEU A 21 -9.49 -15.15 0.95
CA LEU A 21 -9.24 -14.15 2.00
C LEU A 21 -9.86 -14.61 3.33
N ARG A 22 -9.04 -14.75 4.37
CA ARG A 22 -9.47 -15.04 5.74
C ARG A 22 -10.24 -13.83 6.28
N GLN A 23 -11.27 -14.08 7.08
CA GLN A 23 -11.97 -13.05 7.83
C GLN A 23 -11.35 -12.99 9.23
N ILE A 24 -10.78 -11.85 9.63
CA ILE A 24 -10.34 -11.66 11.02
C ILE A 24 -11.58 -11.48 11.91
N LEU A 25 -11.54 -12.04 13.13
CA LEU A 25 -12.65 -12.09 14.07
C LEU A 25 -13.29 -10.69 14.28
N PRO A 26 -14.63 -10.56 14.31
CA PRO A 26 -15.31 -9.27 14.30
C PRO A 26 -15.20 -8.57 15.66
N HIS A 27 -14.15 -7.78 15.85
CA HIS A 27 -14.10 -6.75 16.87
C HIS A 27 -14.55 -5.42 16.26
N LYS A 28 -15.65 -4.85 16.77
CA LYS A 28 -16.15 -3.56 16.28
C LYS A 28 -15.22 -2.44 16.75
N HIS A 29 -14.76 -1.62 15.82
CA HIS A 29 -13.90 -0.47 16.09
C HIS A 29 -14.70 0.84 16.00
N GLU A 30 -15.64 1.04 16.92
CA GLU A 30 -16.65 2.12 16.87
C GLU A 30 -16.08 3.54 16.99
N ARG A 31 -14.81 3.69 17.39
CA ARG A 31 -14.15 5.00 17.55
C ARG A 31 -13.04 5.25 16.53
N LEU A 32 -12.74 4.27 15.67
CA LEU A 32 -11.65 4.39 14.71
C LEU A 32 -12.11 5.25 13.52
N LYS A 33 -11.66 6.50 13.49
CA LYS A 33 -12.07 7.48 12.48
C LYS A 33 -11.12 7.61 11.30
N LYS A 34 -9.81 7.48 11.55
CA LYS A 34 -8.78 7.72 10.54
C LYS A 34 -7.74 6.61 10.61
N VAL A 35 -7.47 5.98 9.47
CA VAL A 35 -6.44 4.95 9.34
C VAL A 35 -5.47 5.37 8.25
N GLN A 36 -4.18 5.23 8.54
CA GLN A 36 -3.11 5.42 7.57
C GLN A 36 -2.19 4.19 7.63
N ILE A 37 -2.00 3.55 6.47
CA ILE A 37 -1.07 2.44 6.30
C ILE A 37 0.04 2.94 5.37
N ILE A 38 1.27 3.00 5.88
CA ILE A 38 2.46 3.41 5.11
C ILE A 38 3.24 2.16 4.74
N GLY A 39 3.65 2.05 3.47
CA GLY A 39 4.27 0.84 2.95
C GLY A 39 3.25 -0.28 2.69
N PHE A 40 2.02 0.08 2.32
CA PHE A 40 1.00 -0.89 1.91
C PHE A 40 1.52 -1.73 0.72
N CYS A 41 1.55 -3.05 0.88
CA CYS A 41 2.04 -3.98 -0.15
C CYS A 41 0.94 -4.95 -0.61
N SER A 42 1.23 -5.75 -1.62
CA SER A 42 0.31 -6.75 -2.19
C SER A 42 0.18 -8.03 -1.35
N ALA A 43 0.81 -8.08 -0.17
CA ALA A 43 0.68 -9.18 0.77
C ALA A 43 -0.80 -9.42 1.11
N LYS A 44 -1.23 -10.67 1.07
CA LYS A 44 -2.61 -11.08 1.33
C LYS A 44 -3.09 -10.60 2.69
N SER A 45 -2.26 -10.72 3.72
CA SER A 45 -2.55 -10.25 5.09
C SER A 45 -2.83 -8.75 5.17
N MET A 46 -2.15 -7.93 4.35
CA MET A 46 -2.38 -6.48 4.30
C MET A 46 -3.73 -6.15 3.67
N VAL A 47 -4.09 -6.89 2.61
CA VAL A 47 -5.41 -6.78 1.97
C VAL A 47 -6.52 -7.22 2.93
N GLU A 48 -6.34 -8.35 3.61
CA GLU A 48 -7.28 -8.87 4.61
C GLU A 48 -7.50 -7.87 5.75
N LEU A 49 -6.41 -7.41 6.38
CA LEU A 49 -6.46 -6.40 7.43
C LEU A 49 -7.24 -5.15 6.99
N THR A 50 -6.99 -4.68 5.77
CA THR A 50 -7.67 -3.48 5.26
C THR A 50 -9.16 -3.72 5.00
N CYS A 51 -9.52 -4.90 4.48
CA CYS A 51 -10.92 -5.29 4.32
C CYS A 51 -11.63 -5.37 5.68
N ASP A 52 -10.96 -5.91 6.69
CA ASP A 52 -11.52 -6.04 8.04
C ASP A 52 -11.67 -4.68 8.74
N ILE A 53 -10.76 -3.74 8.50
CA ILE A 53 -10.94 -2.35 8.95
C ILE A 53 -12.19 -1.73 8.31
N LEU A 54 -12.34 -1.85 6.99
CA LEU A 54 -13.51 -1.31 6.28
C LEU A 54 -14.82 -1.95 6.75
N LYS A 55 -14.79 -3.24 7.08
CA LYS A 55 -15.96 -3.99 7.56
C LYS A 55 -16.34 -3.64 9.00
N ASN A 56 -15.36 -3.46 9.89
CA ASN A 56 -15.59 -3.42 11.34
C ASN A 56 -15.46 -2.02 11.97
N ALA A 57 -14.85 -1.05 11.29
CA ALA A 57 -14.73 0.34 11.76
C ALA A 57 -15.91 1.19 11.24
N THR A 58 -17.06 1.11 11.92
CA THR A 58 -18.30 1.78 11.49
C THR A 58 -18.23 3.30 11.50
N SER A 59 -17.32 3.89 12.29
CA SER A 59 -17.11 5.33 12.39
C SER A 59 -15.94 5.83 11.55
N LEU A 60 -15.44 5.01 10.62
CA LEU A 60 -14.32 5.39 9.76
C LEU A 60 -14.75 6.53 8.84
N GLU A 61 -13.93 7.58 8.81
CA GLU A 61 -14.11 8.77 7.99
C GLU A 61 -13.06 8.83 6.87
N SER A 62 -11.86 8.29 7.12
CA SER A 62 -10.74 8.33 6.16
C SER A 62 -9.85 7.09 6.25
N LEU A 63 -9.49 6.56 5.08
CA LEU A 63 -8.50 5.50 4.91
C LEU A 63 -7.41 5.98 3.94
N THR A 64 -6.16 5.94 4.35
CA THR A 64 -5.01 6.27 3.51
C THR A 64 -4.13 5.03 3.35
N LEU A 65 -3.92 4.61 2.12
CA LEU A 65 -3.05 3.49 1.76
C LEU A 65 -1.89 4.01 0.92
N ASP A 66 -0.73 4.16 1.56
CA ASP A 66 0.48 4.59 0.87
C ASP A 66 1.32 3.38 0.51
N CYS A 67 1.42 3.08 -0.78
CA CYS A 67 2.15 1.93 -1.33
C CYS A 67 3.66 2.14 -1.36
N ILE A 68 4.12 3.28 -0.83
CA ILE A 68 5.49 3.73 -0.92
C ILE A 68 6.06 3.89 0.49
N TYR A 69 7.09 3.10 0.83
CA TYR A 69 7.80 3.21 2.11
C TYR A 69 9.08 4.04 1.96
N GLY A 70 9.20 5.11 2.74
CA GLY A 70 10.45 5.87 2.89
C GLY A 70 11.18 5.39 4.15
N ALA A 71 12.27 4.64 3.98
CA ALA A 71 13.18 4.38 5.10
C ALA A 71 13.94 5.67 5.40
N GLY A 72 13.48 6.41 6.41
CA GLY A 72 14.14 7.62 6.87
C GLY A 72 15.53 7.32 7.40
N THR A 73 16.56 7.78 6.68
CA THR A 73 17.94 7.81 7.13
C THR A 73 18.43 9.24 7.21
N GLY A 74 17.76 10.09 7.99
CA GLY A 74 18.32 11.29 8.65
C GLY A 74 19.01 12.38 7.80
N ALA A 75 19.14 12.23 6.49
CA ALA A 75 19.84 13.14 5.61
C ALA A 75 19.08 13.22 4.29
N ILE A 76 18.34 14.32 4.12
CA ILE A 76 17.75 14.78 2.85
C ILE A 76 16.57 13.92 2.38
N SER A 77 15.34 14.31 2.79
CA SER A 77 14.06 13.95 2.14
C SER A 77 13.97 12.53 1.55
N ASP A 78 14.13 11.51 2.40
CA ASP A 78 14.06 10.08 2.06
C ASP A 78 12.62 9.58 1.80
N SER A 79 11.81 10.34 1.07
CA SER A 79 10.56 9.82 0.53
C SER A 79 10.83 9.18 -0.83
N VAL A 80 10.46 7.91 -1.02
CA VAL A 80 10.36 7.32 -2.37
C VAL A 80 9.32 8.07 -3.23
N ARG A 81 8.46 8.90 -2.60
CA ARG A 81 7.71 9.93 -3.30
C ARG A 81 8.69 10.93 -3.91
N CYS A 82 8.61 11.09 -5.23
CA CYS A 82 9.33 12.13 -5.97
C CYS A 82 9.03 13.50 -5.34
N GLY A 83 9.90 13.96 -4.44
CA GLY A 83 9.84 15.32 -3.92
C GLY A 83 10.17 16.33 -5.04
N PRO A 84 9.92 17.63 -4.83
CA PRO A 84 10.39 18.68 -5.70
C PRO A 84 11.92 18.82 -5.56
N SER A 85 12.66 17.80 -6.01
CA SER A 85 14.12 17.87 -6.10
C SER A 85 14.49 18.69 -7.33
N ARG A 86 15.34 19.71 -7.13
CA ARG A 86 15.97 20.49 -8.20
C ARG A 86 16.74 19.63 -9.22
N SER A 87 17.08 18.39 -8.87
CA SER A 87 17.80 17.46 -9.74
C SER A 87 16.91 16.71 -10.73
N GLY A 88 15.57 16.77 -10.58
CA GLY A 88 14.66 16.10 -11.50
C GLY A 88 14.94 14.60 -11.64
N LYS A 89 15.34 13.87 -10.58
CA LYS A 89 15.56 12.41 -10.59
C LYS A 89 14.76 11.72 -9.47
N CYS A 90 14.03 10.65 -9.79
CA CYS A 90 13.35 9.76 -8.81
C CYS A 90 14.48 9.04 -8.06
N TRP A 91 14.57 9.17 -6.73
CA TRP A 91 15.51 8.36 -5.94
C TRP A 91 14.93 6.96 -5.79
N ILE A 92 15.15 6.16 -6.81
CA ILE A 92 14.73 4.77 -6.88
C ILE A 92 15.64 3.98 -5.95
N ARG A 93 15.16 3.61 -4.75
CA ARG A 93 15.93 2.74 -3.84
C ARG A 93 16.03 1.31 -4.38
N SER A 94 15.00 0.82 -5.08
CA SER A 94 14.98 -0.53 -5.67
C SER A 94 13.89 -0.67 -6.73
N ARG A 95 14.21 -1.31 -7.86
CA ARG A 95 13.23 -1.70 -8.88
C ARG A 95 12.15 -2.63 -8.30
N ALA A 96 12.53 -3.53 -7.39
CA ALA A 96 11.60 -4.44 -6.75
C ALA A 96 10.53 -3.70 -5.93
N MET A 97 10.92 -2.63 -5.22
CA MET A 97 9.97 -1.82 -4.45
C MET A 97 8.99 -1.06 -5.36
N ILE A 98 9.43 -0.61 -6.55
CA ILE A 98 8.52 0.02 -7.53
C ILE A 98 7.52 -0.98 -8.06
N LEU A 99 7.96 -2.17 -8.47
CA LEU A 99 7.08 -3.22 -8.95
C LEU A 99 6.09 -3.65 -7.86
N GLU A 100 6.55 -3.73 -6.61
CA GLU A 100 5.67 -4.05 -5.49
C GLU A 100 4.64 -2.94 -5.22
N ALA A 101 5.04 -1.66 -5.33
CA ALA A 101 4.10 -0.55 -5.22
C ALA A 101 3.03 -0.57 -6.33
N HIS A 102 3.39 -0.96 -7.56
CA HIS A 102 2.42 -1.16 -8.65
C HIS A 102 1.45 -2.30 -8.33
N LYS A 103 1.97 -3.46 -7.88
CA LYS A 103 1.14 -4.59 -7.43
C LYS A 103 0.21 -4.16 -6.30
N ALA A 104 0.69 -3.40 -5.33
CA ALA A 104 -0.09 -2.91 -4.20
C ALA A 104 -1.25 -1.99 -4.67
N VAL A 105 -1.00 -1.06 -5.59
CA VAL A 105 -2.06 -0.25 -6.21
C VAL A 105 -3.06 -1.13 -6.97
N GLY A 106 -2.58 -2.16 -7.68
CA GLY A 106 -3.44 -3.16 -8.32
C GLY A 106 -4.33 -3.91 -7.32
N ALA A 107 -3.78 -4.31 -6.17
CA ALA A 107 -4.52 -4.96 -5.10
C ALA A 107 -5.58 -4.04 -4.50
N ILE A 108 -5.27 -2.75 -4.31
CA ILE A 108 -6.25 -1.75 -3.85
C ILE A 108 -7.42 -1.67 -4.82
N LYS A 109 -7.15 -1.50 -6.12
CA LYS A 109 -8.19 -1.40 -7.15
C LYS A 109 -9.07 -2.65 -7.19
N ARG A 110 -8.45 -3.84 -7.09
CA ARG A 110 -9.15 -5.12 -7.23
C ARG A 110 -9.92 -5.55 -5.98
N TYR A 111 -9.38 -5.29 -4.80
CA TYR A 111 -9.90 -5.87 -3.56
C TYR A 111 -10.38 -4.84 -2.55
N ILE A 112 -9.95 -3.58 -2.60
CA ILE A 112 -10.28 -2.62 -1.56
C ILE A 112 -11.32 -1.60 -2.05
N LEU A 113 -11.19 -1.14 -3.30
CA LEU A 113 -12.00 -0.04 -3.85
C LEU A 113 -13.50 -0.29 -3.72
N GLU A 114 -13.98 -1.46 -4.16
CA GLU A 114 -15.40 -1.86 -4.10
C GLU A 114 -15.92 -2.09 -2.68
N ARG A 115 -15.04 -2.20 -1.69
CA ARG A 115 -15.39 -2.42 -0.28
C ARG A 115 -15.42 -1.12 0.53
N VAL A 116 -15.00 0.00 -0.05
CA VAL A 116 -14.95 1.29 0.66
C VAL A 116 -16.38 1.85 0.78
N PRO A 117 -16.88 2.08 2.00
CA PRO A 117 -18.18 2.73 2.18
C PRO A 117 -18.18 4.14 1.56
N PRO A 118 -19.28 4.61 0.96
CA PRO A 118 -19.33 5.93 0.31
C PRO A 118 -18.97 7.12 1.21
N ALA A 119 -19.16 6.99 2.53
CA ALA A 119 -18.83 8.02 3.51
C ALA A 119 -17.33 8.07 3.86
N VAL A 120 -16.55 7.07 3.48
CA VAL A 120 -15.11 6.99 3.78
C VAL A 120 -14.30 7.62 2.66
N LYS A 121 -13.48 8.60 2.99
CA LYS A 121 -12.49 9.15 2.06
C LYS A 121 -11.31 8.19 1.90
N LEU A 122 -11.20 7.54 0.75
CA LEU A 122 -10.02 6.75 0.38
C LEU A 122 -8.95 7.63 -0.28
N ASN A 123 -7.73 7.62 0.26
CA ASN A 123 -6.55 8.22 -0.36
C ASN A 123 -5.53 7.14 -0.69
N VAL A 124 -5.09 7.06 -1.95
CA VAL A 124 -4.09 6.08 -2.39
C VAL A 124 -2.81 6.82 -2.77
N GLY A 125 -1.71 6.49 -2.08
CA GLY A 125 -0.36 6.92 -2.44
C GLY A 125 0.28 5.87 -3.32
N GLY A 126 0.44 6.15 -4.61
CA GLY A 126 1.12 5.27 -5.56
C GLY A 126 2.53 5.76 -5.92
N PRO A 127 3.24 5.02 -6.79
CA PRO A 127 4.48 5.50 -7.40
C PRO A 127 4.23 6.81 -8.17
N CYS A 128 5.23 7.68 -8.24
CA CYS A 128 5.12 8.95 -8.97
C CYS A 128 5.04 8.70 -10.50
N SER A 129 4.51 9.65 -11.28
CA SER A 129 4.28 9.51 -12.73
C SER A 129 5.50 9.03 -13.55
N ARG A 130 6.71 9.37 -13.10
CA ARG A 130 7.96 8.94 -13.74
C ARG A 130 8.33 7.50 -13.44
N CYS A 131 8.11 7.09 -12.19
CA CYS A 131 8.34 5.74 -11.72
C CYS A 131 7.16 4.81 -12.13
N GLN A 132 6.01 5.39 -12.52
CA GLN A 132 4.88 4.70 -13.14
C GLN A 132 5.16 4.20 -14.57
N ALA A 133 6.04 4.90 -15.32
CA ALA A 133 6.42 4.50 -16.68
C ALA A 133 7.36 3.29 -16.74
N MET A 134 7.95 2.88 -15.60
CA MET A 134 8.85 1.73 -15.55
C MET A 134 8.12 0.38 -15.72
N ASP A 135 6.80 0.36 -15.55
CA ASP A 135 5.95 -0.83 -15.80
C ASP A 135 5.61 -0.99 -17.29
N VAL A 136 5.86 0.04 -18.12
CA VAL A 136 5.49 0.08 -19.55
C VAL A 136 6.66 -0.34 -20.47
N MET A 137 7.86 -0.53 -19.91
CA MET A 137 9.00 -1.08 -20.64
C MET A 137 9.34 -2.47 -20.11
N LEU A 138 8.62 -3.50 -20.58
CA LEU A 138 9.17 -4.76 -21.08
C LEU A 138 8.06 -5.62 -21.73
N PRO A 139 8.40 -6.41 -22.77
CA PRO A 139 7.49 -7.30 -23.50
C PRO A 139 7.11 -8.56 -22.71
#